data_AF-A0A396SS26-F1
#
_entry.id   AF-A0A396SS26-F1
#
_cell.length_a   1.000
_cell.length_b   1.000
_cell.length_c   1.000
_cell.angle_alpha   90.00
_cell.angle_beta   90.00
_cell.angle_gamma   90.00
#
_symmetry.space_group_name_H-M   'P 1'
#
loop_
_entity.id
_entity.type
_entity.pdbx_description
1 polymer ?
#
loop_
_entity_poly.entity_id
_entity_poly.type
_entity_poly.pdbx_seq_one_letter_code
_entity_poly.pdbx_strand_id
1 'polypeptide(L)' 'MKKPLCCAVPAAEVDNKIAQGNINCILLGLQVRYMGNEFKQKVKGKNIGLAVIDMQAYGLMDGYKVLAQAYQIIGE' A
#
# COMPACT_ATOMS: atom_id res chain seq x y z
N MET A 1 -9.89 -18.55 6.32
CA MET A 1 -9.29 -17.20 6.25
C MET A 1 -7.94 -17.33 5.54
N LYS A 2 -7.80 -16.85 4.29
CA LYS A 2 -6.49 -16.84 3.63
C LYS A 2 -5.59 -15.85 4.37
N LYS A 3 -4.37 -16.25 4.72
CA LYS A 3 -3.40 -15.37 5.38
C LYS A 3 -3.13 -14.15 4.47
N PRO A 4 -3.25 -12.91 4.97
CA PRO A 4 -2.93 -11.74 4.17
C PRO A 4 -1.43 -11.77 3.81
N LEU A 5 -1.13 -11.72 2.52
CA LEU A 5 0.24 -11.58 2.02
C LEU A 5 0.58 -10.08 1.99
N CYS A 6 1.18 -9.59 3.08
CA CYS A 6 1.81 -8.28 3.10
C CYS A 6 3.31 -8.42 2.83
N CYS A 7 3.86 -7.52 2.01
CA CYS A 7 5.29 -7.43 1.77
C CYS A 7 5.71 -5.96 1.70
N ALA A 8 6.92 -5.67 2.16
CA ALA A 8 7.54 -4.36 2.02
C ALA A 8 8.65 -4.48 0.97
N VAL A 9 8.64 -3.57 0.00
CA VAL A 9 9.69 -3.48 -1.03
C VAL A 9 10.15 -2.02 -1.15
N PRO A 10 11.40 -1.77 -1.57
CA PRO A 10 11.85 -0.43 -1.94
C PRO A 10 10.98 0.15 -3.07
N ALA A 11 10.85 1.48 -3.13
CA ALA A 11 10.05 2.16 -4.15
C ALA A 11 10.47 1.79 -5.59
N ALA A 12 11.76 1.53 -5.80
CA ALA A 12 12.32 1.11 -7.09
C ALA A 12 11.83 -0.26 -7.57
N GLU A 13 11.39 -1.15 -6.68
CA GLU A 13 10.92 -2.50 -7.02
C GLU A 13 9.40 -2.58 -7.23
N VAL A 14 8.68 -1.48 -6.96
CA VAL A 14 7.23 -1.46 -7.03
C VAL A 14 6.73 -1.78 -8.43
N ASP A 15 7.39 -1.29 -9.47
CA ASP A 15 6.98 -1.52 -10.86
C ASP A 15 6.99 -3.02 -11.21
N ASN A 16 8.02 -3.75 -10.74
CA ASN A 16 8.10 -5.20 -10.90
C ASN A 16 6.98 -5.92 -10.12
N LYS A 17 6.65 -5.44 -8.92
CA LYS A 17 5.59 -6.03 -8.10
C LYS A 17 4.21 -5.79 -8.68
N ILE A 18 3.96 -4.60 -9.22
CA ILE A 18 2.70 -4.31 -9.92
C ILE A 18 2.58 -5.18 -11.18
N ALA A 19 3.67 -5.41 -11.92
CA ALA A 19 3.68 -6.29 -13.08
C ALA A 19 3.38 -7.76 -12.74
N GLN A 20 3.71 -8.23 -11.53
CA GLN A 20 3.37 -9.58 -11.04
C GLN A 20 1.86 -9.78 -10.80
N GLY A 21 1.05 -8.71 -10.77
CA GLY A 21 -0.41 -8.78 -10.81
C GLY A 21 -1.13 -9.17 -9.50
N ASN A 22 -0.41 -9.37 -8.40
CA ASN A 22 -0.99 -9.84 -7.12
C ASN A 22 -1.13 -8.74 -6.05
N ILE A 23 -1.34 -7.49 -6.46
CA ILE A 23 -1.45 -6.35 -5.52
C ILE A 23 -2.87 -5.79 -5.56
N ASN A 24 -3.49 -5.68 -4.39
CA ASN A 24 -4.77 -5.01 -4.22
C ASN A 24 -4.65 -3.60 -3.62
N CYS A 25 -3.61 -3.37 -2.81
CA CYS A 25 -3.38 -2.11 -2.12
C CYS A 25 -1.89 -1.82 -1.99
N ILE A 26 -1.53 -0.53 -2.06
CA ILE A 26 -0.19 -0.02 -1.77
C ILE A 26 -0.33 1.03 -0.66
N LEU A 27 0.37 0.79 0.45
CA LEU A 27 0.52 1.76 1.54
C LEU A 27 1.92 2.38 1.47
N LEU A 28 1.98 3.68 1.23
CA LEU A 28 3.22 4.44 1.19
C LEU A 28 3.68 4.79 2.60
N GLY A 29 4.96 4.56 2.90
CA GLY A 29 5.56 5.03 4.15
C GLY A 29 5.56 6.56 4.25
N LEU A 30 5.54 7.07 5.48
CA LEU A 30 5.51 8.51 5.76
C LEU A 30 6.67 9.28 5.10
N GLN A 31 7.85 8.65 5.07
CA GLN A 31 9.08 9.23 4.49
C GLN A 31 8.98 9.45 2.97
N VAL A 32 8.16 8.66 2.28
CA VAL A 32 8.01 8.69 0.81
C VAL A 32 6.66 9.24 0.37
N ARG A 33 5.93 9.93 1.26
CA ARG A 33 4.62 10.52 0.97
C ARG A 33 4.62 11.42 -0.27
N TYR A 34 5.71 12.14 -0.53
CA TYR A 34 5.84 13.02 -1.69
C TYR A 34 5.75 12.26 -3.02
N MET A 35 6.08 10.96 -3.04
CA MET A 35 5.97 10.09 -4.21
C MET A 35 4.51 9.68 -4.51
N GLY A 36 3.54 10.08 -3.67
CA GLY A 36 2.14 9.70 -3.85
C GLY A 36 1.58 10.04 -5.22
N ASN A 37 1.97 11.18 -5.81
CA ASN A 37 1.55 11.56 -7.16
C ASN A 37 2.11 10.63 -8.23
N GLU A 38 3.37 10.22 -8.13
CA GLU A 38 4.00 9.28 -9.06
C GLU A 38 3.28 7.93 -9.02
N PHE A 39 3.06 7.41 -7.81
CA PHE A 39 2.38 6.13 -7.62
C PHE A 39 0.94 6.18 -8.08
N LYS A 40 0.24 7.30 -7.86
CA LYS A 40 -1.12 7.51 -8.35
C LYS A 40 -1.21 7.37 -9.88
N GLN A 41 -0.19 7.83 -10.60
CA GLN A 41 -0.11 7.64 -12.05
C GLN A 41 0.22 6.19 -12.43
N LYS A 42 1.10 5.50 -11.68
CA LYS A 42 1.45 4.09 -11.91
C LYS A 42 0.29 3.11 -11.71
N VAL A 43 -0.60 3.41 -10.76
CA VAL A 43 -1.80 2.62 -10.46
C VAL A 43 -3.05 3.11 -11.21
N LYS A 44 -2.95 4.23 -11.96
CA LYS A 44 -4.08 4.78 -12.71
C LYS A 44 -4.59 3.73 -13.71
N GLY A 45 -5.89 3.46 -13.66
CA GLY A 45 -6.52 2.44 -14.51
C GLY A 45 -6.33 0.99 -14.02
N LYS A 46 -5.68 0.78 -12.87
CA LYS A 46 -5.60 -0.52 -12.18
C LYS A 46 -6.54 -0.51 -10.99
N ASN A 47 -7.09 -1.68 -10.62
CA ASN A 47 -7.90 -1.83 -9.40
C ASN A 47 -7.00 -1.99 -8.16
N ILE A 48 -6.09 -1.04 -7.96
CA ILE A 48 -5.11 -1.04 -6.87
C ILE A 48 -5.35 0.21 -6.03
N GLY A 49 -5.70 -0.02 -4.76
CA GLY A 49 -5.79 1.02 -3.76
C GLY A 49 -4.44 1.67 -3.47
N LEU A 50 -4.42 2.99 -3.25
CA LEU A 50 -3.22 3.72 -2.88
C LEU A 50 -3.53 4.67 -1.73
N ALA A 51 -2.78 4.56 -0.65
CA ALA A 51 -2.83 5.51 0.45
C ALA A 51 -1.45 5.69 1.10
N VAL A 52 -1.32 6.73 1.91
CA VAL A 52 -0.20 6.85 2.85
C VAL A 52 -0.59 6.10 4.12
N ILE A 53 0.36 5.34 4.69
CA ILE A 53 0.15 4.65 5.95
C ILE A 53 -0.26 5.64 7.04
N ASP A 54 -1.23 5.25 7.88
CA ASP A 54 -1.64 6.08 9.00
C ASP A 54 -0.43 6.40 9.89
N MET A 55 -0.20 7.70 10.13
CA MET A 55 1.00 8.16 10.83
C MET A 55 1.05 7.63 12.27
N GLN A 56 -0.11 7.59 12.92
CA GLN A 56 -0.22 7.10 14.28
C GLN A 56 0.00 5.59 14.33
N ALA A 57 -0.64 4.83 13.44
CA ALA A 57 -0.46 3.38 13.34
C ALA A 57 1.01 3.02 13.06
N TYR A 58 1.68 3.78 12.19
CA TYR A 58 3.10 3.60 11.90
C TYR A 58 3.98 3.88 13.13
N GLY A 59 3.73 4.99 13.84
CA GLY A 59 4.49 5.36 15.03
C GLY A 59 4.30 4.40 16.20
N LEU A 60 3.11 3.82 16.34
CA LEU A 60 2.78 2.83 17.38
C LEU A 60 3.07 1.38 16.96
N MET A 61 3.56 1.15 15.73
CA MET A 61 3.70 -0.18 15.13
C MET A 61 2.42 -1.03 15.19
N ASP A 62 1.27 -0.38 15.09
CA ASP A 62 -0.04 -1.04 15.14
C ASP A 62 -0.40 -1.67 13.79
N GLY A 63 0.07 -2.91 13.59
CA GLY A 63 -0.18 -3.67 12.37
C GLY A 63 -1.67 -3.97 12.12
N TYR A 64 -2.50 -4.07 13.16
CA TYR A 64 -3.94 -4.30 13.00
C TYR A 64 -4.63 -3.08 12.41
N LYS A 65 -4.28 -1.88 12.89
CA LYS A 65 -4.80 -0.62 12.33
C LYS A 65 -4.33 -0.39 10.90
N VAL A 66 -3.07 -0.72 10.60
CA VAL A 66 -2.53 -0.66 9.22
C VAL A 66 -3.26 -1.64 8.29
N LEU A 67 -3.53 -2.86 8.76
CA LEU A 67 -4.26 -3.85 7.98
C LEU A 67 -5.72 -3.44 7.76
N ALA A 68 -6.39 -2.92 8.79
CA ALA A 68 -7.74 -2.38 8.68
C ALA A 68 -7.82 -1.21 7.68
N GLN A 69 -6.81 -0.32 7.69
CA GLN A 69 -6.68 0.74 6.69
C GLN A 69 -6.62 0.16 5.27
N ALA A 70 -5.85 -0.90 5.05
CA ALA A 70 -5.76 -1.55 3.74
C ALA A 70 -7.10 -2.14 3.28
N TYR A 71 -7.82 -2.82 4.18
CA TYR A 71 -9.16 -3.37 3.89
C TYR A 71 -10.18 -2.30 3.52
N GLN A 72 -10.20 -1.20 4.27
CA GLN A 72 -11.07 -0.06 3.96
C GLN A 72 -10.82 0.54 2.57
N ILE A 73 -9.56 0.53 2.12
CA ILE A 73 -9.20 1.06 0.79
C ILE A 73 -9.67 0.13 -0.33
N ILE A 74 -9.58 -1.19 -0.14
CA ILE A 74 -10.00 -2.17 -1.16
C ILE A 74 -11.50 -2.46 -1.14
N GLY A 75 -12.21 -1.99 -0.10
CA GLY A 75 -13.66 -2.17 0.05
C GLY A 75 -14.07 -3.51 0.66
N GLU A 76 -13.23 -4.08 1.53
CA GLU A 76 -13.50 -5.30 2.31
C GLU A 76 -13.82 -5.00 3.78
#